data_AF-A0A366LTY4-F1
#
_entry.id   AF-A0A366LTY4-F1
#
_cell.length_a   1.000
_cell.length_b   1.000
_cell.length_c   1.000
_cell.angle_alpha   90.00
_cell.angle_beta   90.00
_cell.angle_gamma   90.00
#
_symmetry.space_group_name_H-M   'P 1'
#
loop_
_entity.id
_entity.type
_entity.pdbx_description
1 polymer ?
#
loop_
_entity_poly.entity_id
_entity_poly.type
_entity_poly.pdbx_seq_one_letter_code
_entity_poly.pdbx_strand_id
1 'polypeptide(L)'
;MTDRIFRDLKPAQLTEITEETYMRRRSADLARAAETPRTETAPRRLRRSFLLTGGVMATGLAAAAAVIVFSGSTPVPDGAPLVASDTPKAADTTKDAAQSTEVKAEPVNARSFLLAAAATTAKQEPAGSGNYWYRREVTQSKLTHAMGDYFAKVREYAAERKKKIADAKGDRAAAKAAEKEYYRKMNELKKGTLPYTVYETVTAEKWFAGKQGLDNRNVRKYGDVAFGSPEDEAAWRKAGSPKLTERSAKQRSSTNDLNLIFSIGNPSLTLQNVSKLPTDKKALKRKLDQLWKASPSAADSSRSEHLWQTSQDLLTGPITPGTRSALFKILAEQPGVTAKSQFTDALGRTGVALSVKDKGGDIVRLTFAEETAELLQYEMVEGDKPLLRVAIEQVGWTGKNTARP
;
A
#
# COMPACT_ATOMS: atom_id res chain seq x y z
N MET A 1 -13.40 -28.58 7.32
CA MET A 1 -14.61 -28.33 6.48
C MET A 1 -14.55 -27.01 5.70
N THR A 2 -13.57 -26.14 5.95
CA THR A 2 -13.33 -24.83 5.31
C THR A 2 -12.61 -24.89 3.94
N ASP A 3 -11.81 -25.92 3.68
CA ASP A 3 -10.97 -26.01 2.46
C ASP A 3 -11.71 -26.29 1.14
N ARG A 4 -12.99 -26.63 1.20
CA ARG A 4 -13.83 -26.87 0.01
C ARG A 4 -14.54 -25.61 -0.48
N ILE A 5 -14.79 -24.65 0.42
CA ILE A 5 -15.54 -23.42 0.12
C ILE A 5 -14.67 -22.39 -0.62
N PHE A 6 -13.36 -22.36 -0.34
CA PHE A 6 -12.41 -21.44 -0.97
C PHE A 6 -12.02 -21.80 -2.40
N ARG A 7 -12.35 -23.01 -2.88
CA ARG A 7 -11.90 -23.52 -4.18
C ARG A 7 -12.78 -23.07 -5.36
N ASP A 8 -14.02 -22.65 -5.09
CA ASP A 8 -15.03 -22.34 -6.12
C ASP A 8 -15.39 -20.85 -6.23
N LEU A 9 -14.65 -19.95 -5.57
CA LEU A 9 -14.94 -18.51 -5.55
C LEU A 9 -14.13 -17.76 -6.62
N LYS A 10 -14.83 -17.07 -7.53
CA LYS A 10 -14.21 -16.23 -8.57
C LYS A 10 -13.54 -14.98 -7.94
N PRO A 11 -12.49 -14.40 -8.55
CA PRO A 11 -11.67 -13.33 -7.95
C PRO A 11 -12.45 -12.10 -7.45
N ALA A 12 -13.53 -11.71 -8.13
CA ALA A 12 -14.38 -10.58 -7.70
C ALA A 12 -15.14 -10.84 -6.38
N GLN A 13 -15.31 -12.11 -5.98
CA GLN A 13 -15.95 -12.49 -4.72
C GLN A 13 -14.97 -12.52 -3.54
N LEU A 14 -13.66 -12.54 -3.78
CA LEU A 14 -12.65 -12.44 -2.71
C LEU A 14 -12.61 -11.02 -2.12
N THR A 15 -12.79 -9.98 -2.95
CA THR A 15 -12.92 -8.59 -2.51
C THR A 15 -14.22 -8.37 -1.71
N GLU A 16 -15.30 -9.05 -2.13
CA GLU A 16 -16.62 -9.05 -1.47
C GLU A 16 -16.54 -9.74 -0.09
N ILE A 17 -15.83 -10.88 0.02
CA ILE A 17 -15.67 -11.62 1.29
C ILE A 17 -14.76 -10.89 2.28
N THR A 18 -13.77 -10.11 1.83
CA THR A 18 -12.92 -9.33 2.76
C THR A 18 -13.65 -8.17 3.43
N GLU A 19 -14.56 -7.47 2.74
CA GLU A 19 -15.40 -6.43 3.36
C GLU A 19 -16.59 -7.03 4.14
N GLU A 20 -17.20 -8.10 3.62
CA GLU A 20 -18.38 -8.73 4.24
C GLU A 20 -18.02 -9.49 5.53
N THR A 21 -16.85 -10.15 5.60
CA THR A 21 -16.39 -10.81 6.84
C THR A 21 -15.94 -9.78 7.89
N TYR A 22 -15.38 -8.65 7.46
CA TYR A 22 -14.97 -7.56 8.36
C TYR A 22 -16.19 -6.84 8.96
N MET A 23 -17.25 -6.60 8.18
CA MET A 23 -18.48 -5.96 8.65
C MET A 23 -19.39 -6.89 9.47
N ARG A 24 -19.51 -8.18 9.09
CA ARG A 24 -20.35 -9.16 9.84
C ARG A 24 -19.76 -9.55 11.19
N ARG A 25 -18.44 -9.66 11.31
CA ARG A 25 -17.78 -9.92 12.62
C ARG A 25 -17.95 -8.74 13.56
N ARG A 26 -17.86 -7.51 13.05
CA ARG A 26 -18.05 -6.30 13.86
C ARG A 26 -19.44 -6.22 14.50
N SER A 27 -20.52 -6.56 13.79
CA SER A 27 -21.86 -6.58 14.40
C SER A 27 -22.05 -7.71 15.41
N ALA A 28 -21.48 -8.89 15.16
CA ALA A 28 -21.57 -10.04 16.08
C ALA A 28 -20.69 -9.85 17.32
N ASP A 29 -19.51 -9.23 17.18
CA ASP A 29 -18.61 -8.92 18.28
C ASP A 29 -19.13 -7.74 19.12
N LEU A 30 -19.81 -6.76 18.50
CA LEU A 30 -20.52 -5.69 19.22
C LEU A 30 -21.75 -6.21 19.96
N ALA A 31 -22.50 -7.16 19.39
CA ALA A 31 -23.61 -7.83 20.08
C ALA A 31 -23.09 -8.69 21.25
N ARG A 32 -22.01 -9.45 21.05
CA ARG A 32 -21.38 -10.25 22.11
C ARG A 32 -20.78 -9.41 23.24
N ALA A 33 -20.20 -8.26 22.92
CA ALA A 33 -19.68 -7.30 23.91
C ALA A 33 -20.80 -6.56 24.68
N ALA A 34 -22.00 -6.43 24.09
CA ALA A 34 -23.17 -5.91 24.78
C ALA A 34 -23.87 -6.98 25.66
N GLU A 35 -23.71 -8.26 25.32
CA GLU A 35 -24.30 -9.40 26.04
C GLU A 35 -23.41 -9.97 27.16
N THR A 36 -22.10 -9.68 27.18
CA THR A 36 -21.23 -10.08 28.30
C THR A 36 -21.67 -9.38 29.59
N PRO A 37 -22.13 -10.11 30.63
CA PRO A 37 -22.38 -9.52 31.93
C PRO A 37 -21.05 -9.00 32.47
N ARG A 38 -21.00 -7.72 32.84
CA ARG A 38 -19.86 -7.19 33.60
C ARG A 38 -19.77 -7.98 34.89
N THR A 39 -18.73 -8.81 35.03
CA THR A 39 -18.40 -9.41 36.32
C THR A 39 -18.09 -8.29 37.31
N GLU A 40 -19.00 -8.11 38.25
CA GLU A 40 -18.87 -7.21 39.38
C GLU A 40 -17.70 -7.64 40.27
N THR A 41 -16.63 -6.85 40.27
CA THR A 41 -15.71 -6.81 41.41
C THR A 41 -16.34 -5.94 42.50
N ALA A 42 -16.58 -6.55 43.66
CA ALA A 42 -17.17 -5.95 44.87
C ALA A 42 -16.32 -4.78 45.47
N PRO A 43 -16.90 -3.93 46.33
CA PRO A 43 -16.63 -2.48 46.33
C PRO A 43 -15.65 -2.00 47.41
N ARG A 44 -14.92 -0.92 47.11
CA ARG A 44 -14.33 -0.02 48.13
C ARG A 44 -15.19 1.23 48.26
N ARG A 45 -15.75 1.42 49.46
CA ARG A 45 -16.62 2.54 49.85
C ARG A 45 -15.86 3.87 49.85
N LEU A 46 -16.45 4.93 49.30
CA LEU A 46 -16.47 6.29 49.86
C LEU A 46 -17.66 7.09 49.26
N ARG A 47 -18.26 7.93 50.11
CA ARG A 47 -19.63 8.48 50.09
C ARG A 47 -19.83 9.70 49.17
N ARG A 48 -21.03 9.77 48.55
CA ARG A 48 -21.94 10.94 48.25
C ARG A 48 -21.41 12.07 47.35
N SER A 49 -22.14 12.71 46.41
CA SER A 49 -23.56 12.67 46.00
C SER A 49 -23.81 13.50 44.71
N PHE A 50 -24.84 13.07 43.94
CA PHE A 50 -25.81 13.83 43.11
C PHE A 50 -25.57 14.32 41.64
N LEU A 51 -26.51 13.85 40.79
CA LEU A 51 -27.19 14.45 39.61
C LEU A 51 -26.78 14.08 38.16
N LEU A 52 -27.48 13.05 37.66
CA LEU A 52 -28.36 12.93 36.46
C LEU A 52 -28.08 13.68 35.13
N THR A 53 -28.34 12.90 34.06
CA THR A 53 -28.80 13.21 32.67
C THR A 53 -27.81 13.93 31.75
N GLY A 54 -27.54 13.51 30.51
CA GLY A 54 -28.07 12.48 29.62
C GLY A 54 -27.60 12.83 28.19
N GLY A 55 -27.39 11.84 27.31
CA GLY A 55 -27.21 12.06 25.87
C GLY A 55 -25.88 11.57 25.29
N VAL A 56 -25.86 10.32 24.82
CA VAL A 56 -24.81 9.78 23.95
C VAL A 56 -25.28 9.92 22.50
N MET A 57 -24.61 10.79 21.73
CA MET A 57 -24.61 10.74 20.27
C MET A 57 -23.30 10.10 19.82
N ALA A 58 -23.32 8.80 19.55
CA ALA A 58 -22.18 8.09 18.98
C ALA A 58 -22.17 8.26 17.45
N THR A 59 -21.48 9.28 16.96
CA THR A 59 -21.16 9.43 15.53
C THR A 59 -20.13 8.37 15.12
N GLY A 60 -20.56 7.37 14.36
CA GLY A 60 -19.69 6.33 13.80
C GLY A 60 -18.74 6.88 12.75
N LEU A 61 -17.43 6.88 13.06
CA LEU A 61 -16.36 7.17 12.11
C LEU A 61 -16.08 5.94 11.24
N ALA A 62 -16.42 6.03 9.95
CA ALA A 62 -15.94 5.14 8.92
C ALA A 62 -14.42 5.39 8.68
N ALA A 63 -13.59 4.41 9.02
CA ALA A 63 -12.17 4.41 8.69
C ALA A 63 -11.97 3.73 7.32
N ALA A 64 -11.94 4.52 6.25
CA ALA A 64 -11.51 4.03 4.94
C ALA A 64 -9.98 4.05 4.86
N ALA A 65 -9.35 2.88 4.98
CA ALA A 65 -8.00 2.67 4.49
C ALA A 65 -8.09 2.59 2.95
N ALA A 66 -7.39 3.48 2.25
CA ALA A 66 -7.18 3.33 0.82
C ALA A 66 -6.26 2.12 0.63
N VAL A 67 -6.83 0.96 0.32
CA VAL A 67 -6.10 -0.16 -0.24
C VAL A 67 -6.26 -0.02 -1.75
N ILE A 68 -5.18 0.37 -2.42
CA ILE A 68 -5.11 0.35 -3.87
C ILE A 68 -4.83 -1.13 -4.24
N VAL A 69 -5.88 -1.84 -4.64
CA VAL A 69 -5.77 -3.16 -5.29
C VAL A 69 -6.06 -2.94 -6.76
N PHE A 70 -5.05 -3.06 -7.61
CA PHE A 70 -5.24 -3.13 -9.06
C PHE A 70 -5.47 -4.59 -9.45
N SER A 71 -6.66 -4.89 -9.94
CA SER A 71 -6.88 -6.07 -10.78
C SER A 71 -6.71 -5.61 -12.22
N GLY A 72 -5.58 -5.98 -12.84
CA GLY A 72 -5.34 -5.72 -14.25
C GLY A 72 -6.25 -6.59 -15.13
N SER A 73 -6.97 -5.97 -16.05
CA SER A 73 -7.06 -6.33 -17.47
C SER A 73 -8.20 -5.56 -18.14
N THR A 74 -7.86 -4.72 -19.10
CA THR A 74 -8.73 -4.43 -20.24
C THR A 74 -8.19 -5.22 -21.43
N PRO A 75 -9.02 -5.96 -22.17
CA PRO A 75 -8.57 -6.60 -23.41
C PRO A 75 -8.43 -5.52 -24.48
N VAL A 76 -7.23 -5.38 -25.04
CA VAL A 76 -6.98 -4.64 -26.28
C VAL A 76 -7.35 -5.56 -27.44
N PRO A 77 -8.15 -5.13 -28.43
CA PRO A 77 -8.39 -5.93 -29.62
C PRO A 77 -7.19 -5.89 -30.58
N ASP A 78 -6.81 -7.07 -31.08
CA ASP A 78 -5.82 -7.26 -32.15
C ASP A 78 -6.29 -6.68 -33.49
N GLY A 79 -5.38 -6.04 -34.24
CA GLY A 79 -5.64 -5.69 -35.64
C GLY A 79 -4.60 -4.79 -36.33
N ALA A 80 -3.62 -5.44 -36.96
CA ALA A 80 -2.88 -5.05 -38.18
C ALA A 80 -1.65 -4.09 -38.11
N PRO A 81 -0.66 -4.27 -39.03
CA PRO A 81 0.74 -3.92 -38.82
C PRO A 81 1.10 -2.54 -39.37
N LEU A 82 2.00 -1.82 -38.70
CA LEU A 82 2.62 -0.62 -39.27
C LEU A 82 3.92 -0.98 -39.97
N VAL A 83 3.89 -0.68 -41.26
CA VAL A 83 4.87 -0.92 -42.32
C VAL A 83 6.10 -0.04 -42.08
N ALA A 84 7.28 -0.62 -42.27
CA ALA A 84 8.54 0.11 -42.36
C ALA A 84 8.53 1.03 -43.59
N SER A 85 9.06 2.24 -43.47
CA SER A 85 9.39 3.07 -44.61
C SER A 85 10.82 3.58 -44.45
N ASP A 86 11.67 3.10 -45.35
CA ASP A 86 13.03 3.54 -45.54
C ASP A 86 13.10 4.99 -46.03
N THR A 87 14.03 5.73 -45.40
CA THR A 87 14.96 6.79 -45.83
C THR A 87 14.79 7.50 -47.21
N PRO A 88 15.27 8.76 -47.35
CA PRO A 88 16.68 8.92 -47.76
C PRO A 88 17.49 10.07 -47.15
N LYS A 89 18.80 9.80 -47.17
CA LYS A 89 20.03 10.54 -46.82
C LYS A 89 20.27 11.83 -47.64
N ALA A 90 20.80 12.87 -46.97
CA ALA A 90 21.73 13.89 -47.51
C ALA A 90 22.39 14.61 -46.29
N ALA A 91 23.68 14.42 -45.99
CA ALA A 91 24.90 15.06 -46.55
C ALA A 91 25.33 16.35 -45.79
N ASP A 92 26.20 16.12 -44.79
CA ASP A 92 27.49 16.76 -44.47
C ASP A 92 27.71 18.30 -44.65
N THR A 93 28.06 19.02 -43.57
CA THR A 93 29.16 20.02 -43.54
C THR A 93 29.61 20.36 -42.08
N THR A 94 30.80 19.87 -41.73
CA THR A 94 31.90 20.29 -40.81
C THR A 94 31.80 21.41 -39.73
N LYS A 95 32.39 21.07 -38.55
CA LYS A 95 33.29 21.81 -37.59
C LYS A 95 32.75 23.12 -36.96
N ASP A 96 32.82 23.39 -35.65
CA ASP A 96 33.96 23.25 -34.73
C ASP A 96 33.53 23.36 -33.23
N ALA A 97 34.39 22.85 -32.33
CA ALA A 97 34.60 23.24 -30.92
C ALA A 97 33.44 23.15 -29.89
N ALA A 98 33.48 22.09 -29.07
CA ALA A 98 33.79 22.17 -27.63
C ALA A 98 33.63 20.77 -26.99
N GLN A 99 34.76 20.12 -26.72
CA GLN A 99 34.82 18.94 -25.87
C GLN A 99 34.58 19.36 -24.42
N SER A 100 33.32 19.37 -24.00
CA SER A 100 32.99 19.08 -22.61
C SER A 100 33.07 17.57 -22.46
N THR A 101 34.11 17.08 -21.80
CA THR A 101 34.16 15.72 -21.24
C THR A 101 33.09 15.62 -20.16
N GLU A 102 31.84 15.45 -20.59
CA GLU A 102 30.79 14.89 -19.77
C GLU A 102 31.21 13.44 -19.53
N VAL A 103 31.78 13.18 -18.36
CA VAL A 103 32.04 11.81 -17.90
C VAL A 103 30.67 11.14 -17.88
N LYS A 104 30.35 10.39 -18.95
CA LYS A 104 29.21 9.47 -18.97
C LYS A 104 29.42 8.54 -17.80
N ALA A 105 28.74 8.82 -16.69
CA ALA A 105 28.70 7.94 -15.54
C ALA A 105 28.33 6.55 -16.07
N GLU A 106 29.20 5.57 -15.83
CA GLU A 106 28.91 4.22 -16.27
C GLU A 106 27.53 3.81 -15.75
N PRO A 107 26.67 3.21 -16.59
CA PRO A 107 25.36 2.78 -16.16
C PRO A 107 25.53 1.80 -14.99
N VAL A 108 25.00 2.15 -13.82
CA VAL A 108 25.06 1.26 -12.66
C VAL A 108 24.44 -0.07 -13.03
N ASN A 109 25.23 -1.13 -12.85
CA ASN A 109 24.73 -2.48 -13.06
C ASN A 109 23.87 -2.89 -11.84
N ALA A 110 22.57 -3.13 -12.07
CA ALA A 110 21.62 -3.48 -11.00
C ALA A 110 22.06 -4.70 -10.20
N ARG A 111 22.58 -5.74 -10.88
CA ARG A 111 23.08 -6.95 -10.22
C ARG A 111 24.29 -6.65 -9.36
N SER A 112 25.26 -5.87 -9.86
CA SER A 112 26.44 -5.48 -9.08
C SER A 112 26.06 -4.67 -7.84
N PHE A 113 25.13 -3.71 -7.98
CA PHE A 113 24.62 -2.95 -6.83
C PHE A 113 23.95 -3.85 -5.79
N LEU A 114 23.06 -4.76 -6.22
CA LEU A 114 22.37 -5.69 -5.29
C LEU A 114 23.37 -6.63 -4.58
N LEU A 115 24.41 -7.10 -5.26
CA LEU A 115 25.45 -7.91 -4.62
C LEU A 115 26.29 -7.10 -3.62
N ALA A 116 26.59 -5.84 -3.93
CA ALA A 116 27.25 -4.93 -3.00
C ALA A 116 26.37 -4.64 -1.77
N ALA A 117 25.09 -4.31 -1.98
CA ALA A 117 24.08 -4.16 -0.93
C ALA A 117 23.99 -5.41 -0.04
N ALA A 118 24.07 -6.60 -0.63
CA ALA A 118 24.10 -7.84 0.14
C ALA A 118 25.34 -7.97 1.02
N ALA A 119 26.50 -7.51 0.57
CA ALA A 119 27.74 -7.52 1.35
C ALA A 119 27.74 -6.46 2.45
N THR A 120 27.22 -5.26 2.15
CA THR A 120 27.03 -4.18 3.13
C THR A 120 26.10 -4.62 4.25
N THR A 121 24.90 -5.12 3.91
CA THR A 121 23.91 -5.51 4.92
C THR A 121 24.35 -6.72 5.74
N ALA A 122 25.14 -7.65 5.18
CA ALA A 122 25.67 -8.77 5.95
C ALA A 122 26.57 -8.35 7.12
N LYS A 123 27.19 -7.16 7.03
CA LYS A 123 28.09 -6.62 8.06
C LYS A 123 27.37 -5.76 9.10
N GLN A 124 26.11 -5.42 8.87
CA GLN A 124 25.34 -4.60 9.80
C GLN A 124 24.98 -5.42 11.04
N GLU A 125 24.98 -4.75 12.19
CA GLU A 125 24.44 -5.34 13.40
C GLU A 125 22.93 -5.54 13.26
N PRO A 126 22.37 -6.58 13.91
CA PRO A 126 20.92 -6.71 13.99
C PRO A 126 20.31 -5.43 14.56
N ALA A 127 19.14 -5.05 14.03
CA ALA A 127 18.36 -3.98 14.65
C ALA A 127 18.19 -4.28 16.15
N GLY A 128 18.24 -3.24 16.99
CA GLY A 128 18.08 -3.36 18.44
C GLY A 128 16.78 -4.07 18.82
N SER A 129 16.53 -4.29 20.11
CA SER A 129 15.29 -4.94 20.56
C SER A 129 14.24 -3.93 21.01
N GLY A 130 12.97 -4.30 20.93
CA GLY A 130 11.88 -3.45 21.39
C GLY A 130 10.53 -4.18 21.47
N ASN A 131 9.53 -3.47 21.97
CA ASN A 131 8.15 -3.96 22.00
C ASN A 131 7.40 -3.61 20.71
N TYR A 132 7.84 -2.58 19.99
CA TYR A 132 7.19 -2.08 18.79
C TYR A 132 8.19 -1.89 17.66
N TRP A 133 7.85 -2.36 16.46
CA TRP A 133 8.54 -1.96 15.24
C TRP A 133 7.92 -0.66 14.75
N TYR A 134 8.69 0.43 14.79
CA TYR A 134 8.30 1.74 14.33
C TYR A 134 8.59 1.91 12.84
N ARG A 135 7.67 2.58 12.14
CA ARG A 135 7.87 3.08 10.78
C ARG A 135 7.23 4.44 10.62
N ARG A 136 8.02 5.40 10.14
CA ARG A 136 7.56 6.69 9.66
C ARG A 136 7.70 6.76 8.16
N GLU A 137 6.61 7.09 7.50
CA GLU A 137 6.53 7.13 6.05
C GLU A 137 5.74 8.35 5.56
N VAL A 138 6.16 8.91 4.44
CA VAL A 138 5.43 9.93 3.69
C VAL A 138 4.92 9.28 2.41
N THR A 139 3.60 9.20 2.28
CA THR A 139 2.93 8.64 1.12
C THR A 139 2.37 9.76 0.26
N GLN A 140 2.75 9.80 -1.01
CA GLN A 140 2.13 10.63 -2.03
C GLN A 140 1.34 9.72 -2.97
N SER A 141 0.04 9.95 -3.11
CA SER A 141 -0.82 9.14 -4.00
C SER A 141 -1.59 10.00 -4.96
N LYS A 142 -1.64 9.60 -6.24
CA LYS A 142 -2.48 10.22 -7.27
C LYS A 142 -3.94 10.04 -6.88
N LEU A 143 -4.70 11.13 -6.85
CA LEU A 143 -6.15 11.04 -6.68
C LEU A 143 -6.78 10.63 -8.00
N THR A 144 -7.70 9.67 -7.94
CA THR A 144 -8.51 9.25 -9.09
C THR A 144 -9.88 9.92 -9.11
N HIS A 145 -10.28 10.56 -8.00
CA HIS A 145 -11.58 11.19 -7.84
C HIS A 145 -11.47 12.47 -7.01
N ALA A 146 -12.38 13.42 -7.26
CA ALA A 146 -12.67 14.48 -6.31
C ALA A 146 -13.42 13.87 -5.13
N MET A 147 -12.79 13.79 -3.96
CA MET A 147 -13.31 12.97 -2.86
C MET A 147 -14.65 13.48 -2.33
N GLY A 148 -14.94 14.78 -2.43
CA GLY A 148 -16.24 15.32 -2.05
C GLY A 148 -17.38 14.74 -2.89
N ASP A 149 -17.21 14.75 -4.21
CA ASP A 149 -18.20 14.22 -5.17
C ASP A 149 -18.31 12.70 -5.07
N TYR A 150 -17.16 12.02 -4.96
CA TYR A 150 -17.12 10.58 -4.75
C TYR A 150 -17.92 10.18 -3.51
N PHE A 151 -17.67 10.80 -2.36
CA PHE A 151 -18.40 10.46 -1.13
C PHE A 151 -19.86 10.90 -1.15
N ALA A 152 -20.22 11.95 -1.89
CA ALA A 152 -21.62 12.29 -2.13
C ALA A 152 -22.34 11.15 -2.86
N LYS A 153 -21.74 10.60 -3.92
CA LYS A 153 -22.27 9.43 -4.64
C LYS A 153 -22.31 8.16 -3.79
N VAL A 154 -21.28 7.90 -2.98
CA VAL A 154 -21.31 6.77 -2.04
C VAL A 154 -22.49 6.87 -1.07
N ARG A 155 -22.75 8.07 -0.51
CA ARG A 155 -23.89 8.30 0.39
C ARG A 155 -25.23 8.13 -0.32
N GLU A 156 -25.36 8.65 -1.54
CA GLU A 156 -26.54 8.48 -2.40
C GLU A 156 -26.83 7.00 -2.64
N TYR A 157 -25.84 6.22 -3.10
CA TYR A 157 -25.99 4.79 -3.37
C TYR A 157 -26.28 3.98 -2.11
N ALA A 158 -25.66 4.33 -0.97
CA ALA A 158 -25.94 3.68 0.30
C ALA A 158 -27.37 3.97 0.79
N ALA A 159 -27.87 5.19 0.62
CA ALA A 159 -29.24 5.56 0.96
C ALA A 159 -30.26 4.83 0.07
N GLU A 160 -30.00 4.75 -1.24
CA GLU A 160 -30.82 3.98 -2.19
C GLU A 160 -30.87 2.50 -1.83
N ARG A 161 -29.71 1.89 -1.56
CA ARG A 161 -29.61 0.50 -1.09
C ARG A 161 -30.45 0.28 0.17
N LYS A 162 -30.29 1.15 1.17
CA LYS A 162 -31.02 1.07 2.44
C LYS A 162 -32.53 1.13 2.21
N LYS A 163 -33.00 2.05 1.35
CA LYS A 163 -34.41 2.17 0.98
C LYS A 163 -34.94 0.90 0.30
N LYS A 164 -34.24 0.38 -0.71
CA LYS A 164 -34.63 -0.84 -1.43
C LYS A 164 -34.69 -2.08 -0.52
N ILE A 165 -33.75 -2.20 0.44
CA ILE A 165 -33.78 -3.29 1.43
C ILE A 165 -34.98 -3.15 2.38
N ALA A 166 -35.34 -1.92 2.78
CA ALA A 166 -36.54 -1.69 3.60
C ALA A 166 -37.83 -2.00 2.83
N ASP A 167 -37.92 -1.57 1.57
CA ASP A 167 -39.08 -1.79 0.68
C ASP A 167 -39.27 -3.28 0.34
N ALA A 168 -38.21 -4.09 0.41
CA ALA A 168 -38.26 -5.54 0.24
C ALA A 168 -39.05 -6.26 1.35
N LYS A 169 -39.31 -5.62 2.50
CA LYS A 169 -40.14 -6.15 3.60
C LYS A 169 -39.81 -7.60 4.01
N GLY A 170 -38.52 -7.96 4.01
CA GLY A 170 -38.03 -9.29 4.36
C GLY A 170 -37.88 -10.28 3.21
N ASP A 171 -38.23 -9.90 1.98
CA ASP A 171 -37.89 -10.67 0.78
C ASP A 171 -36.36 -10.70 0.59
N ARG A 172 -35.79 -11.88 0.80
CA ARG A 172 -34.35 -12.14 0.68
C ARG A 172 -33.83 -11.96 -0.75
N ALA A 173 -34.63 -12.29 -1.76
CA ALA A 173 -34.23 -12.17 -3.15
C ALA A 173 -34.14 -10.69 -3.56
N ALA A 174 -35.16 -9.90 -3.20
CA ALA A 174 -35.18 -8.46 -3.44
C ALA A 174 -34.05 -7.74 -2.67
N ALA A 175 -33.81 -8.09 -1.40
CA ALA A 175 -32.70 -7.54 -0.63
C ALA A 175 -31.33 -7.84 -1.26
N LYS A 176 -31.12 -9.08 -1.73
CA LYS A 176 -29.88 -9.48 -2.42
C LYS A 176 -29.70 -8.76 -3.76
N ALA A 177 -30.79 -8.52 -4.49
CA ALA A 177 -30.75 -7.75 -5.74
C ALA A 177 -30.33 -6.28 -5.49
N ALA A 178 -30.88 -5.65 -4.44
CA ALA A 178 -30.49 -4.30 -4.02
C ALA A 178 -29.00 -4.23 -3.63
N GLU A 179 -28.49 -5.24 -2.92
CA GLU A 179 -27.08 -5.37 -2.59
C GLU A 179 -26.19 -5.44 -3.83
N LYS A 180 -26.54 -6.35 -4.76
CA LYS A 180 -25.80 -6.53 -6.01
C LYS A 180 -25.78 -5.25 -6.85
N GLU A 181 -26.90 -4.53 -6.90
CA GLU A 181 -26.97 -3.25 -7.61
C GLU A 181 -26.07 -2.19 -6.98
N TYR A 182 -26.07 -2.07 -5.65
CA TYR A 182 -25.16 -1.19 -4.92
C TYR A 182 -23.70 -1.50 -5.26
N TYR A 183 -23.29 -2.76 -5.19
CA TYR A 183 -21.91 -3.15 -5.53
C TYR A 183 -21.57 -2.88 -6.99
N ARG A 184 -22.50 -3.09 -7.93
CA ARG A 184 -22.31 -2.72 -9.33
C ARG A 184 -22.07 -1.21 -9.48
N LYS A 185 -22.92 -0.37 -8.88
CA LYS A 185 -22.77 1.10 -8.91
C LYS A 185 -21.46 1.54 -8.28
N MET A 186 -21.08 0.94 -7.15
CA MET A 186 -19.80 1.21 -6.49
C MET A 186 -18.60 0.80 -7.35
N ASN A 187 -18.67 -0.33 -8.05
CA ASN A 187 -17.60 -0.78 -8.93
C ASN A 187 -17.44 0.13 -10.15
N GLU A 188 -18.55 0.61 -10.73
CA GLU A 188 -18.48 1.61 -11.81
C GLU A 188 -17.95 2.96 -11.30
N LEU A 189 -18.41 3.42 -10.13
CA LEU A 189 -17.93 4.65 -9.52
C LEU A 189 -16.42 4.61 -9.28
N LYS A 190 -15.88 3.49 -8.78
CA LYS A 190 -14.44 3.33 -8.49
C LYS A 190 -13.53 3.39 -9.73
N LYS A 191 -14.06 3.13 -10.93
CA LYS A 191 -13.31 3.19 -12.20
C LYS A 191 -13.11 4.63 -12.71
N GLY A 192 -13.76 5.61 -12.08
CA GLY A 192 -13.60 7.01 -12.47
C GLY A 192 -12.14 7.47 -12.38
N THR A 193 -11.79 8.41 -13.25
CA THR A 193 -10.50 9.09 -13.25
C THR A 193 -10.72 10.59 -13.31
N LEU A 194 -9.76 11.35 -12.77
CA LEU A 194 -9.76 12.80 -12.89
C LEU A 194 -9.15 13.21 -14.25
N PRO A 195 -9.69 14.25 -14.91
CA PRO A 195 -9.12 14.78 -16.15
C PRO A 195 -7.84 15.61 -15.92
N TYR A 196 -7.35 15.66 -14.68
CA TYR A 196 -6.14 16.34 -14.25
C TYR A 196 -5.42 15.49 -13.19
N THR A 197 -4.12 15.71 -13.07
CA THR A 197 -3.23 15.00 -12.15
C THR A 197 -3.12 15.79 -10.86
N VAL A 198 -3.49 15.16 -9.74
CA VAL A 198 -3.33 15.75 -8.41
C VAL A 198 -2.98 14.69 -7.41
N TYR A 199 -2.18 15.07 -6.42
CA TYR A 199 -1.60 14.18 -5.42
C TYR A 199 -2.06 14.59 -4.02
N GLU A 200 -2.41 13.61 -3.19
CA GLU A 200 -2.55 13.80 -1.74
C GLU A 200 -1.29 13.27 -1.06
N THR A 201 -0.76 14.05 -0.11
CA THR A 201 0.35 13.64 0.74
C THR A 201 -0.16 13.25 2.12
N VAL A 202 0.26 12.08 2.63
CA VAL A 202 -0.08 11.59 3.96
C VAL A 202 1.20 11.16 4.67
N THR A 203 1.48 11.79 5.81
CA THR A 203 2.52 11.30 6.72
C THR A 203 1.89 10.32 7.71
N ALA A 204 2.49 9.13 7.85
CA ALA A 204 2.05 8.13 8.81
C ALA A 204 3.19 7.72 9.73
N GLU A 205 2.89 7.63 11.02
CA GLU A 205 3.71 6.96 12.02
C GLU A 205 2.98 5.70 12.47
N LYS A 206 3.65 4.55 12.35
CA LYS A 206 3.12 3.23 12.65
C LYS A 206 3.99 2.57 13.70
N TRP A 207 3.36 2.06 14.75
CA TRP A 207 3.99 1.21 15.76
C TRP A 207 3.32 -0.16 15.67
N PHE A 208 4.02 -1.11 15.07
CA PHE A 208 3.55 -2.48 14.96
C PHE A 208 3.94 -3.24 16.23
N ALA A 209 2.99 -3.86 16.89
CA ALA A 209 3.23 -4.69 18.06
C ALA A 209 4.14 -5.88 17.70
N GLY A 210 5.31 -5.95 18.34
CA GLY A 210 6.26 -7.05 18.14
C GLY A 210 5.84 -8.35 18.80
N LYS A 211 4.82 -8.32 19.66
CA LYS A 211 4.33 -9.44 20.47
C LYS A 211 2.80 -9.37 20.55
N GLN A 212 2.15 -10.50 20.79
CA GLN A 212 0.71 -10.52 21.09
C GLN A 212 0.42 -9.83 22.43
N GLY A 213 -0.79 -9.29 22.58
CA GLY A 213 -1.23 -8.59 23.79
C GLY A 213 -0.79 -7.12 23.89
N LEU A 214 -0.19 -6.57 22.83
CA LEU A 214 0.14 -5.15 22.72
C LEU A 214 -0.67 -4.50 21.58
N ASP A 215 -1.05 -3.25 21.78
CA ASP A 215 -1.79 -2.48 20.78
C ASP A 215 -0.87 -1.85 19.74
N ASN A 216 -1.14 -2.14 18.47
CA ASN A 216 -0.62 -1.36 17.37
C ASN A 216 -1.14 0.07 17.47
N ARG A 217 -0.32 1.02 17.04
CA ARG A 217 -0.74 2.42 16.89
C ARG A 217 -0.43 2.92 15.50
N ASN A 218 -1.34 3.73 14.96
CA ASN A 218 -1.14 4.43 13.71
C ASN A 218 -1.59 5.88 13.88
N VAL A 219 -0.68 6.82 13.63
CA VAL A 219 -0.95 8.25 13.61
C VAL A 219 -0.75 8.74 12.19
N ARG A 220 -1.78 9.37 11.60
CA ARG A 220 -1.73 9.93 10.24
C ARG A 220 -1.98 11.42 10.26
N LYS A 221 -1.22 12.15 9.47
CA LYS A 221 -1.43 13.56 9.17
C LYS A 221 -1.64 13.69 7.67
N TYR A 222 -2.80 14.20 7.28
CA TYR A 222 -3.10 14.54 5.89
C TYR A 222 -2.46 15.91 5.62
N GLY A 223 -1.64 15.97 4.58
CA GLY A 223 -1.05 17.21 4.08
C GLY A 223 -1.94 17.84 3.01
N ASP A 224 -1.42 18.90 2.42
CA ASP A 224 -2.06 19.57 1.29
C ASP A 224 -1.99 18.73 0.02
N VAL A 225 -2.87 19.06 -0.93
CA VAL A 225 -2.82 18.48 -2.27
C VAL A 225 -1.85 19.25 -3.15
N ALA A 226 -1.19 18.55 -4.06
CA ALA A 226 -0.28 19.14 -5.04
C ALA A 226 -0.69 18.71 -6.45
N PHE A 227 -0.85 19.67 -7.36
CA PHE A 227 -1.10 19.39 -8.77
C PHE A 227 0.17 18.89 -9.46
N GLY A 228 0.01 17.99 -10.44
CA GLY A 228 1.14 17.46 -11.20
C GLY A 228 1.83 18.50 -12.06
N SER A 229 1.09 19.54 -12.46
CA SER A 229 1.56 20.66 -13.28
C SER A 229 0.65 21.89 -13.11
N PRO A 230 1.09 23.09 -13.52
CA PRO A 230 0.21 24.26 -13.61
C PRO A 230 -1.01 24.04 -14.53
N GLU A 231 -0.86 23.24 -15.58
CA GLU A 231 -1.93 22.88 -16.51
C GLU A 231 -3.01 22.02 -15.83
N ASP A 232 -2.60 21.07 -14.99
CA ASP A 232 -3.53 20.26 -14.19
C ASP A 232 -4.34 21.12 -13.22
N GLU A 233 -3.72 22.14 -12.60
CA GLU A 233 -4.41 23.07 -11.72
C GLU A 233 -5.40 23.96 -12.50
N ALA A 234 -5.02 24.45 -13.68
CA ALA A 234 -5.91 25.19 -14.56
C ALA A 234 -7.11 24.33 -15.02
N ALA A 235 -6.87 23.06 -15.36
CA ALA A 235 -7.93 22.11 -15.72
C ALA A 235 -8.88 21.85 -14.55
N TRP A 236 -8.37 21.72 -13.31
CA TRP A 236 -9.19 21.61 -12.11
C TRP A 236 -10.06 22.86 -11.88
N ARG A 237 -9.50 24.06 -12.05
CA ARG A 237 -10.27 25.32 -11.97
C ARG A 237 -11.37 25.37 -13.03
N LYS A 238 -11.07 24.98 -14.27
CA LYS A 238 -12.05 24.91 -15.38
C LYS A 238 -13.16 23.90 -15.09
N ALA A 239 -12.87 22.82 -14.36
CA ALA A 239 -13.84 21.84 -13.90
C ALA A 239 -14.71 22.34 -12.72
N GLY A 240 -14.60 23.61 -12.33
CA GLY A 240 -15.38 24.19 -11.23
C GLY A 240 -14.76 24.02 -9.86
N SER A 241 -13.46 23.71 -9.79
CA SER A 241 -12.70 23.53 -8.55
C SER A 241 -13.36 22.54 -7.56
N PRO A 242 -13.75 21.32 -8.02
CA PRO A 242 -14.42 20.36 -7.15
C PRO A 242 -13.54 20.02 -5.94
N LYS A 243 -14.19 19.70 -4.82
CA LYS A 243 -13.51 19.45 -3.55
C LYS A 243 -12.69 18.16 -3.61
N LEU A 244 -11.36 18.30 -3.65
CA LEU A 244 -10.44 17.19 -3.83
C LEU A 244 -10.29 16.30 -2.60
N THR A 245 -10.29 16.87 -1.39
CA THR A 245 -10.18 16.10 -0.15
C THR A 245 -11.29 16.49 0.83
N GLU A 246 -11.86 15.50 1.51
CA GLU A 246 -12.80 15.69 2.63
C GLU A 246 -12.06 15.81 3.99
N ARG A 247 -10.78 15.47 4.00
CA ARG A 247 -9.98 15.32 5.20
C ARG A 247 -9.26 16.64 5.47
N SER A 248 -9.66 17.31 6.55
CA SER A 248 -8.86 18.42 7.09
C SER A 248 -7.46 17.90 7.47
N ALA A 249 -6.46 18.78 7.46
CA ALA A 249 -5.08 18.51 7.89
C ALA A 249 -4.93 18.06 9.37
N LYS A 250 -6.05 17.73 10.03
CA LYS A 250 -6.11 17.21 11.38
C LYS A 250 -5.47 15.84 11.45
N GLN A 251 -4.53 15.73 12.39
CA GLN A 251 -3.94 14.45 12.77
C GLN A 251 -5.03 13.50 13.29
N ARG A 252 -4.97 12.24 12.86
CA ARG A 252 -5.82 11.16 13.36
C ARG A 252 -4.95 10.07 13.96
N SER A 253 -5.32 9.60 15.14
CA SER A 253 -4.68 8.46 15.81
C SER A 253 -5.68 7.33 15.93
N SER A 254 -5.22 6.11 15.71
CA SER A 254 -5.99 4.89 15.93
C SER A 254 -5.11 3.84 16.59
N THR A 255 -5.69 3.09 17.52
CA THR A 255 -5.08 1.90 18.14
C THR A 255 -5.91 0.67 17.80
N ASN A 256 -5.26 -0.49 17.74
CA ASN A 256 -5.93 -1.79 17.63
C ASN A 256 -4.98 -2.91 18.07
N ASP A 257 -5.55 -3.99 18.60
CA ASP A 257 -4.87 -5.19 19.06
C ASP A 257 -4.78 -6.29 17.98
N LEU A 258 -5.11 -5.95 16.73
CA LEU A 258 -5.12 -6.90 15.62
C LEU A 258 -3.70 -7.41 15.35
N ASN A 259 -3.59 -8.70 15.04
CA ASN A 259 -2.35 -9.23 14.50
C ASN A 259 -2.19 -8.78 13.05
N LEU A 260 -1.64 -7.57 12.85
CA LEU A 260 -1.50 -6.97 11.53
C LEU A 260 -0.60 -7.85 10.66
N ILE A 261 -1.14 -8.21 9.49
CA ILE A 261 -0.39 -8.86 8.43
C ILE A 261 0.72 -7.90 7.99
N PHE A 262 1.95 -8.38 7.95
CA PHE A 262 3.10 -7.55 7.59
C PHE A 262 3.21 -7.35 6.06
N SER A 263 2.81 -8.38 5.30
CA SER A 263 2.83 -8.37 3.83
C SER A 263 1.49 -8.86 3.28
N ILE A 264 0.79 -8.01 2.54
CA ILE A 264 -0.58 -8.29 2.07
C ILE A 264 -0.62 -9.56 1.20
N GLY A 265 0.37 -9.72 0.31
CA GLY A 265 0.50 -10.90 -0.55
C GLY A 265 0.85 -12.19 0.21
N ASN A 266 1.24 -12.07 1.49
CA ASN A 266 1.70 -13.18 2.32
C ASN A 266 1.03 -13.14 3.71
N PRO A 267 -0.25 -13.53 3.84
CA PRO A 267 -1.00 -13.43 5.10
C PRO A 267 -0.39 -14.17 6.29
N SER A 268 0.49 -15.14 6.02
CA SER A 268 1.23 -15.88 7.06
C SER A 268 2.48 -15.15 7.58
N LEU A 269 2.94 -14.08 6.93
CA LEU A 269 4.04 -13.24 7.42
C LEU A 269 3.51 -12.16 8.36
N THR A 270 4.00 -12.21 9.60
CA THR A 270 3.61 -11.30 10.68
C THR A 270 4.85 -10.73 11.34
N LEU A 271 4.71 -9.65 12.13
CA LEU A 271 5.85 -9.07 12.84
C LEU A 271 6.53 -10.07 13.79
N GLN A 272 5.78 -11.03 14.33
CA GLN A 272 6.31 -12.02 15.29
C GLN A 272 7.13 -13.14 14.63
N ASN A 273 7.01 -13.32 13.31
CA ASN A 273 7.72 -14.39 12.61
C ASN A 273 8.67 -13.91 11.51
N VAL A 274 8.56 -12.66 11.05
CA VAL A 274 9.33 -12.15 9.93
C VAL A 274 10.84 -12.15 10.23
N SER A 275 11.24 -11.94 11.49
CA SER A 275 12.64 -12.03 11.92
C SER A 275 13.21 -13.46 11.88
N LYS A 276 12.36 -14.48 11.80
CA LYS A 276 12.75 -15.90 11.74
C LYS A 276 12.94 -16.40 10.30
N LEU A 277 12.82 -15.51 9.31
CA LEU A 277 13.06 -15.86 7.92
C LEU A 277 14.51 -16.36 7.74
N PRO A 278 14.74 -17.37 6.88
CA PRO A 278 16.07 -17.92 6.69
C PRO A 278 17.11 -16.87 6.27
N THR A 279 18.33 -17.03 6.76
CA THR A 279 19.49 -16.21 6.40
C THR A 279 20.30 -16.80 5.25
N ASP A 280 20.15 -18.09 4.96
CA ASP A 280 20.73 -18.72 3.77
C ASP A 280 19.92 -18.39 2.51
N LYS A 281 20.61 -18.08 1.41
CA LYS A 281 20.01 -17.72 0.11
C LYS A 281 19.05 -18.80 -0.40
N LYS A 282 19.48 -20.08 -0.40
CA LYS A 282 18.68 -21.17 -0.98
C LYS A 282 17.46 -21.47 -0.12
N ALA A 283 17.61 -21.47 1.20
CA ALA A 283 16.52 -21.65 2.15
C ALA A 283 15.50 -20.51 2.06
N LEU A 284 15.97 -19.25 2.01
CA LEU A 284 15.09 -18.08 1.89
C LEU A 284 14.32 -18.13 0.57
N LYS A 285 15.01 -18.43 -0.55
CA LYS A 285 14.37 -18.57 -1.86
C LYS A 285 13.25 -19.62 -1.83
N ARG A 286 13.50 -20.81 -1.28
CA ARG A 286 12.46 -21.84 -1.12
C ARG A 286 11.28 -21.35 -0.30
N LYS A 287 11.54 -20.60 0.78
CA LYS A 287 10.48 -20.04 1.62
C LYS A 287 9.64 -19.00 0.87
N LEU A 288 10.26 -18.08 0.14
CA LEU A 288 9.55 -17.10 -0.69
C LEU A 288 8.72 -17.77 -1.79
N ASP A 289 9.23 -18.85 -2.38
CA ASP A 289 8.51 -19.63 -3.38
C ASP A 289 7.28 -20.35 -2.81
N GLN A 290 7.37 -20.86 -1.57
CA GLN A 290 6.23 -21.42 -0.86
C GLN A 290 5.17 -20.36 -0.55
N LEU A 291 5.62 -19.17 -0.14
CA LEU A 291 4.75 -18.04 0.17
C LEU A 291 3.99 -17.56 -1.08
N TRP A 292 4.67 -17.44 -2.22
CA TRP A 292 4.03 -17.15 -3.51
C TRP A 292 2.97 -18.18 -3.86
N LYS A 293 3.28 -19.48 -3.79
CA LYS A 293 2.31 -20.56 -4.09
C LYS A 293 1.09 -20.55 -3.18
N ALA A 294 1.26 -20.11 -1.93
CA ALA A 294 0.19 -20.00 -0.94
C ALA A 294 -0.55 -18.63 -1.00
N SER A 295 -0.10 -17.72 -1.87
CA SER A 295 -0.68 -16.39 -1.97
C SER A 295 -2.08 -16.47 -2.57
N PRO A 296 -3.08 -15.77 -2.00
CA PRO A 296 -4.41 -15.68 -2.60
C PRO A 296 -4.41 -15.11 -4.02
N SER A 297 -3.40 -14.31 -4.37
CA SER A 297 -3.22 -13.66 -5.68
C SER A 297 -2.16 -14.35 -6.56
N ALA A 298 -1.77 -15.60 -6.24
CA ALA A 298 -0.74 -16.32 -6.98
C ALA A 298 -1.09 -16.54 -8.46
N ALA A 299 -2.39 -16.65 -8.78
CA ALA A 299 -2.89 -16.82 -10.14
C ALA A 299 -2.79 -15.54 -10.99
N ASP A 300 -2.84 -14.37 -10.33
CA ASP A 300 -2.98 -13.08 -11.00
C ASP A 300 -1.65 -12.33 -11.17
N SER A 301 -0.61 -12.71 -10.42
CA SER A 301 0.71 -12.06 -10.43
C SER A 301 1.83 -13.00 -10.84
N SER A 302 2.82 -12.48 -11.57
CA SER A 302 4.01 -13.27 -11.89
C SER A 302 4.85 -13.53 -10.63
N ARG A 303 5.64 -14.61 -10.63
CA ARG A 303 6.56 -14.91 -9.51
C ARG A 303 7.54 -13.77 -9.22
N SER A 304 8.04 -13.11 -10.26
CA SER A 304 9.00 -11.99 -10.14
C SER A 304 8.34 -10.74 -9.56
N GLU A 305 7.11 -10.44 -9.98
CA GLU A 305 6.30 -9.35 -9.45
C GLU A 305 5.96 -9.57 -7.96
N HIS A 306 5.50 -10.79 -7.61
CA HIS A 306 5.27 -11.17 -6.21
C HIS A 306 6.53 -11.06 -5.36
N LEU A 307 7.68 -11.48 -5.91
CA LEU A 307 8.96 -11.34 -5.23
C LEU A 307 9.31 -9.87 -4.99
N TRP A 308 9.10 -8.99 -5.97
CA TRP A 308 9.40 -7.57 -5.84
C TRP A 308 8.52 -6.88 -4.79
N GLN A 309 7.21 -7.15 -4.83
CA GLN A 309 6.25 -6.70 -3.83
C GLN A 309 6.58 -7.21 -2.42
N THR A 310 6.92 -8.50 -2.31
CA THR A 310 7.32 -9.09 -1.02
C THR A 310 8.64 -8.48 -0.53
N SER A 311 9.58 -8.19 -1.44
CA SER A 311 10.87 -7.62 -1.08
C SER A 311 10.72 -6.21 -0.51
N GLN A 312 9.88 -5.39 -1.13
CA GLN A 312 9.50 -4.07 -0.63
C GLN A 312 8.96 -4.14 0.81
N ASP A 313 8.04 -5.06 1.09
CA ASP A 313 7.51 -5.25 2.45
C ASP A 313 8.65 -5.64 3.41
N LEU A 314 9.39 -6.70 3.08
CA LEU A 314 10.46 -7.26 3.93
C LEU A 314 11.56 -6.23 4.24
N LEU A 315 11.98 -5.41 3.28
CA LEU A 315 13.06 -4.43 3.47
C LEU A 315 12.68 -3.30 4.44
N THR A 316 11.38 -3.06 4.66
CA THR A 316 10.87 -2.14 5.68
C THR A 316 10.54 -2.81 7.03
N GLY A 317 10.81 -4.11 7.15
CA GLY A 317 10.51 -4.93 8.33
C GLY A 317 11.71 -5.27 9.19
N PRO A 318 11.48 -5.83 10.39
CA PRO A 318 12.54 -6.26 11.30
C PRO A 318 13.13 -7.62 10.88
N ILE A 319 13.50 -7.77 9.61
CA ILE A 319 14.27 -8.93 9.14
C ILE A 319 15.73 -8.78 9.55
N THR A 320 16.39 -9.92 9.80
CA THR A 320 17.79 -9.93 10.22
C THR A 320 18.72 -9.43 9.09
N PRO A 321 19.92 -8.92 9.41
CA PRO A 321 20.92 -8.54 8.40
C PRO A 321 21.26 -9.69 7.45
N GLY A 322 21.34 -10.93 7.97
CA GLY A 322 21.54 -12.13 7.16
C GLY A 322 20.39 -12.39 6.18
N THR A 323 19.14 -12.24 6.62
CA THR A 323 17.96 -12.33 5.74
C THR A 323 17.96 -11.22 4.70
N ARG A 324 18.30 -9.97 5.06
CA ARG A 324 18.44 -8.84 4.11
C ARG A 324 19.47 -9.15 3.04
N SER A 325 20.65 -9.63 3.45
CA SER A 325 21.73 -10.04 2.53
C SER A 325 21.28 -11.14 1.57
N ALA A 326 20.61 -12.17 2.07
CA ALA A 326 20.08 -13.25 1.25
C ALA A 326 19.01 -12.74 0.26
N LEU A 327 18.13 -11.84 0.70
CA LEU A 327 17.11 -11.23 -0.14
C LEU A 327 17.74 -10.45 -1.30
N PHE A 328 18.74 -9.60 -1.03
CA PHE A 328 19.47 -8.88 -2.07
C PHE A 328 20.16 -9.82 -3.07
N LYS A 329 20.76 -10.93 -2.61
CA LYS A 329 21.34 -11.95 -3.51
C LYS A 329 20.28 -12.62 -4.40
N ILE A 330 19.06 -12.84 -3.90
CA ILE A 330 17.95 -13.39 -4.68
C ILE A 330 17.47 -12.37 -5.72
N LEU A 331 17.35 -11.10 -5.32
CA LEU A 331 16.98 -10.01 -6.23
C LEU A 331 18.03 -9.82 -7.34
N ALA A 332 19.32 -9.98 -7.03
CA ALA A 332 20.43 -9.87 -7.98
C ALA A 332 20.38 -10.92 -9.10
N GLU A 333 19.63 -12.00 -8.91
CA GLU A 333 19.41 -13.06 -9.91
C GLU A 333 18.16 -12.82 -10.77
N GLN A 334 17.37 -11.77 -10.49
CA GLN A 334 16.20 -11.46 -11.29
C GLN A 334 16.59 -10.80 -12.62
N PRO A 335 16.05 -11.29 -13.75
CA PRO A 335 16.21 -10.61 -15.03
C PRO A 335 15.36 -9.34 -15.09
N GLY A 336 15.71 -8.40 -15.98
CA GLY A 336 14.88 -7.23 -16.29
C GLY A 336 14.92 -6.10 -15.26
N VAL A 337 15.81 -6.17 -14.26
CA VAL A 337 16.02 -5.07 -13.31
C VAL A 337 16.94 -4.03 -13.94
N THR A 338 16.44 -2.80 -14.08
CA THR A 338 17.24 -1.64 -14.50
C THR A 338 17.64 -0.81 -13.30
N ALA A 339 18.84 -0.25 -13.28
CA ALA A 339 19.30 0.64 -12.22
C ALA A 339 19.61 2.04 -12.73
N LYS A 340 19.41 3.04 -11.86
CA LYS A 340 19.77 4.44 -12.07
C LYS A 340 20.45 4.96 -10.80
N SER A 341 21.70 5.37 -10.90
CA SER A 341 22.42 6.11 -9.85
C SER A 341 21.88 7.52 -9.69
N GLN A 342 22.27 8.16 -8.58
CA GLN A 342 21.98 9.57 -8.30
C GLN A 342 20.50 9.91 -8.44
N PHE A 343 19.64 8.94 -8.10
CA PHE A 343 18.20 9.13 -8.12
C PHE A 343 17.77 9.85 -6.84
N THR A 344 17.11 11.00 -6.99
CA THR A 344 16.59 11.78 -5.88
C THR A 344 15.17 11.31 -5.53
N ASP A 345 14.96 10.91 -4.27
CA ASP A 345 13.63 10.52 -3.77
C ASP A 345 12.73 11.74 -3.48
N ALA A 346 11.47 11.49 -3.06
CA ALA A 346 10.50 12.55 -2.77
C ALA A 346 10.87 13.43 -1.56
N LEU A 347 11.87 13.03 -0.77
CA LEU A 347 12.39 13.80 0.37
C LEU A 347 13.72 14.49 0.05
N GLY A 348 14.19 14.45 -1.20
CA GLY A 348 15.43 15.08 -1.63
C GLY A 348 16.69 14.26 -1.36
N ARG A 349 16.58 13.01 -0.91
CA ARG A 349 17.74 12.14 -0.65
C ARG A 349 18.19 11.49 -1.94
N THR A 350 19.50 11.40 -2.14
CA THR A 350 20.08 10.78 -3.33
C THR A 350 20.42 9.30 -3.06
N GLY A 351 20.14 8.43 -4.02
CA GLY A 351 20.43 7.00 -3.91
C GLY A 351 20.43 6.28 -5.25
N VAL A 352 20.33 4.95 -5.20
CA VAL A 352 20.26 4.08 -6.37
C VAL A 352 18.84 3.55 -6.54
N ALA A 353 18.20 3.88 -7.66
CA ALA A 353 16.87 3.40 -8.02
C ALA A 353 16.95 2.12 -8.85
N LEU A 354 16.30 1.06 -8.38
CA LEU A 354 16.09 -0.19 -9.11
C LEU A 354 14.64 -0.25 -9.59
N SER A 355 14.45 -0.45 -10.88
CA SER A 355 13.12 -0.48 -11.51
C SER A 355 12.88 -1.81 -12.22
N VAL A 356 11.66 -2.32 -12.08
CA VAL A 356 11.12 -3.43 -12.87
C VAL A 356 9.83 -2.96 -13.55
N LYS A 357 9.56 -3.46 -14.75
CA LYS A 357 8.29 -3.28 -15.42
C LYS A 357 7.41 -4.49 -15.14
N ASP A 358 6.15 -4.26 -14.78
CA ASP A 358 5.16 -5.31 -14.71
C ASP A 358 4.63 -5.68 -16.11
N LYS A 359 3.64 -6.58 -16.17
CA LYS A 359 3.03 -7.00 -17.43
C LYS A 359 2.18 -5.91 -18.09
N GLY A 360 1.62 -4.99 -17.30
CA GLY A 360 0.82 -3.85 -17.77
C GLY A 360 1.68 -2.71 -18.33
N GLY A 361 2.99 -2.75 -18.08
CA GLY A 361 3.93 -1.70 -18.46
C GLY A 361 4.18 -0.68 -17.34
N ASP A 362 3.53 -0.85 -16.18
CA ASP A 362 3.77 -0.03 -15.01
C ASP A 362 5.15 -0.35 -14.42
N ILE A 363 5.79 0.67 -13.87
CA ILE A 363 7.11 0.55 -13.27
C ILE A 363 6.96 0.49 -11.76
N VAL A 364 7.48 -0.57 -11.15
CA VAL A 364 7.73 -0.61 -9.70
C VAL A 364 9.19 -0.28 -9.46
N ARG A 365 9.44 0.78 -8.69
CA ARG A 365 10.78 1.27 -8.40
C ARG A 365 11.07 1.26 -6.90
N LEU A 366 12.23 0.75 -6.53
CA LEU A 366 12.78 0.77 -5.18
C LEU A 366 14.04 1.64 -5.19
N THR A 367 14.11 2.65 -4.35
CA THR A 367 15.26 3.55 -4.22
C THR A 367 15.98 3.27 -2.91
N PHE A 368 17.28 3.02 -2.99
CA PHE A 368 18.13 2.62 -1.88
C PHE A 368 19.18 3.69 -1.57
N ALA A 369 19.49 3.85 -0.30
CA ALA A 369 20.70 4.56 0.11
C ALA A 369 21.92 3.80 -0.40
N GLU A 370 22.84 4.49 -1.07
CA GLU A 370 23.98 3.85 -1.70
C GLU A 370 24.93 3.20 -0.68
N GLU A 371 25.19 3.89 0.43
CA GLU A 371 26.15 3.45 1.45
C GLU A 371 25.60 2.38 2.38
N THR A 372 24.33 2.49 2.79
CA THR A 372 23.73 1.62 3.81
C THR A 372 22.85 0.52 3.23
N ALA A 373 22.51 0.61 1.94
CA ALA A 373 21.51 -0.23 1.27
C ALA A 373 20.12 -0.23 1.95
N GLU A 374 19.81 0.80 2.73
CA GLU A 374 18.47 0.99 3.29
C GLU A 374 17.49 1.43 2.20
N LEU A 375 16.25 0.91 2.25
CA LEU A 375 15.20 1.33 1.32
C LEU A 375 14.71 2.73 1.73
N LEU A 376 15.00 3.73 0.88
CA LEU A 376 14.60 5.12 1.06
C LEU A 376 13.18 5.36 0.56
N GLN A 377 12.82 4.78 -0.59
CA GLN A 377 11.52 4.99 -1.22
C GLN A 377 11.12 3.78 -2.04
N TYR A 378 9.82 3.54 -2.14
CA TYR A 378 9.27 2.79 -3.26
C TYR A 378 8.22 3.61 -4.00
N GLU A 379 8.06 3.36 -5.29
CA GLU A 379 7.01 3.98 -6.09
C GLU A 379 6.47 3.04 -7.17
N MET A 380 5.20 3.24 -7.51
CA MET A 380 4.53 2.67 -8.67
C MET A 380 4.26 3.80 -9.65
N VAL A 381 4.68 3.62 -10.89
CA VAL A 381 4.60 4.62 -11.96
C VAL A 381 3.82 4.03 -13.13
N GLU A 382 2.78 4.72 -13.56
CA GLU A 382 1.97 4.41 -14.74
C GLU A 382 2.38 5.37 -15.86
N GLY A 383 2.95 4.84 -16.94
CA GLY A 383 3.58 5.67 -17.98
C GLY A 383 4.73 6.50 -17.41
N ASP A 384 4.56 7.82 -17.37
CA ASP A 384 5.48 8.80 -16.80
C ASP A 384 5.00 9.39 -15.46
N LYS A 385 3.81 9.00 -14.99
CA LYS A 385 3.19 9.59 -13.80
C LYS A 385 3.26 8.63 -12.61
N PRO A 386 3.78 9.07 -11.45
CA PRO A 386 3.68 8.26 -10.24
C PRO A 386 2.21 8.08 -9.89
N LEU A 387 1.80 6.85 -9.60
CA LEU A 387 0.51 6.54 -8.98
C LEU A 387 0.63 6.60 -7.45
N LEU A 388 1.74 6.08 -6.93
CA LEU A 388 2.04 5.99 -5.52
C LEU A 388 3.54 6.19 -5.32
N ARG A 389 3.91 7.03 -4.37
CA ARG A 389 5.26 7.10 -3.80
C ARG A 389 5.16 6.94 -2.30
N VAL A 390 6.05 6.17 -1.72
CA VAL A 390 6.18 6.09 -0.27
C VAL A 390 7.65 6.23 0.08
N ALA A 391 7.98 7.38 0.67
CA ALA A 391 9.30 7.63 1.23
C ALA A 391 9.32 7.15 2.69
N ILE A 392 10.34 6.36 3.03
CA ILE A 392 10.62 5.86 4.37
C ILE A 392 11.53 6.87 5.06
N GLU A 393 11.02 7.55 6.07
CA GLU A 393 11.80 8.53 6.84
C GLU A 393 12.60 7.86 7.95
N GLN A 394 11.98 6.93 8.67
CA GLN A 394 12.60 6.30 9.82
C GLN A 394 11.97 4.92 10.09
N VAL A 395 12.81 3.95 10.45
CA VAL A 395 12.39 2.61 10.89
C VAL A 395 13.23 2.18 12.09
N GLY A 396 12.68 1.33 12.95
CA GLY A 396 13.46 0.77 14.06
C GLY A 396 12.61 0.23 15.20
N TRP A 397 13.25 -0.45 16.15
CA TRP A 397 12.58 -0.94 17.35
C TRP A 397 12.45 0.16 18.41
N THR A 398 11.32 0.18 19.12
CA THR A 398 11.09 1.09 20.25
C THR A 398 10.43 0.37 21.42
N GLY A 399 10.62 0.91 22.62
CA GLY A 399 10.04 0.34 23.85
C GLY A 399 8.55 0.66 24.04
N LYS A 400 8.06 1.77 23.47
CA LYS A 400 6.70 2.31 23.66
C LYS A 400 6.06 2.68 22.31
N ASN A 401 4.74 2.51 22.18
CA ASN A 401 3.97 2.90 20.99
C ASN A 401 3.75 4.43 20.84
N THR A 402 4.56 5.23 21.53
CA THR A 402 4.60 6.70 21.46
C THR A 402 6.00 7.21 21.18
N ALA A 403 7.03 6.35 21.29
CA ALA A 403 8.43 6.71 21.14
C ALA A 403 8.88 6.50 19.69
N ARG A 404 9.86 7.29 19.25
CA ARG A 404 10.60 7.07 18.01
C ARG A 404 11.94 6.39 18.34
N PRO A 405 12.51 5.58 17.43
CA PRO A 405 13.82 4.94 17.61
C PRO A 405 14.95 5.93 17.81
#